data_AF-A0A6M0T2H0-F1
#
_entry.id   AF-A0A6M0T2H0-F1
#
_cell.length_a   1.000
_cell.length_b   1.000
_cell.length_c   1.000
_cell.angle_alpha   90.00
_cell.angle_beta   90.00
_cell.angle_gamma   90.00
#
_symmetry.space_group_name_H-M   'P 1'
#
loop_
_entity.id
_entity.type
_entity.pdbx_description
1 polymer ?
#
loop_
_entity_poly.entity_id
_entity_poly.type
_entity_poly.pdbx_seq_one_letter_code
_entity_poly.pdbx_strand_id
1 'polypeptide(L)'
;MRKLENVIEEMIRVSENKDFNNELLNIKNSISLTAPELMSMRWNQVHEIMLDYTITNNEKPQYDWQYEVISIFSTKSIDELKSIFN
;
A
#
# COMPACT_ATOMS: atom_id res chain seq x y z
N MET A 1 15.34 -5.56 5.93
CA MET A 1 13.88 -5.35 5.94
C MET A 1 13.61 -3.93 5.51
N ARG A 2 12.62 -3.67 4.63
CA ARG A 2 12.30 -2.30 4.17
C ARG A 2 11.72 -1.48 5.33
N LYS A 3 11.90 -0.15 5.30
CA LYS A 3 11.24 0.76 6.24
C LYS A 3 9.82 1.05 5.75
N LEU A 4 8.83 0.93 6.62
CA LEU A 4 7.42 1.17 6.26
C LEU A 4 7.20 2.59 5.73
N GLU A 5 7.88 3.58 6.32
CA GLU A 5 7.82 4.97 5.88
C GLU A 5 8.18 5.14 4.40
N ASN A 6 9.28 4.52 3.96
CA ASN A 6 9.69 4.57 2.55
C ASN A 6 8.69 3.89 1.63
N VAL A 7 8.10 2.77 2.06
CA VAL A 7 7.08 2.05 1.27
C VAL A 7 5.83 2.92 1.12
N ILE A 8 5.40 3.61 2.18
CA ILE A 8 4.29 4.57 2.12
C ILE A 8 4.61 5.72 1.16
N GLU A 9 5.82 6.28 1.20
CA GLU A 9 6.21 7.36 0.29
C GLU A 9 6.20 6.94 -1.18
N GLU A 10 6.66 5.72 -1.48
CA GLU A 10 6.60 5.15 -2.82
C GLU A 10 5.15 4.95 -3.29
N MET A 11 4.28 4.39 -2.44
CA MET A 11 2.86 4.19 -2.74
C MET A 11 2.13 5.52 -3.00
N ILE A 12 2.42 6.56 -2.21
CA ILE A 12 1.84 7.90 -2.40
C ILE A 12 2.31 8.53 -3.72
N ARG A 13 3.57 8.31 -4.10
CA ARG A 13 4.13 8.89 -5.33
C ARG A 13 3.44 8.38 -6.60
N VAL A 14 3.04 7.11 -6.60
CA VAL A 14 2.40 6.47 -7.76
C VAL A 14 0.88 6.59 -7.76
N SER A 15 0.27 6.78 -6.59
CA SER A 15 -1.19 6.85 -6.48
C SER A 15 -1.75 8.23 -6.81
N GLU A 16 -2.74 8.24 -7.69
CA GLU A 16 -3.53 9.42 -8.04
C GLU A 16 -4.69 9.67 -7.05
N ASN A 17 -5.00 8.71 -6.16
CA ASN A 17 -6.12 8.78 -5.24
C ASN A 17 -5.75 9.58 -3.98
N LYS A 18 -6.37 10.76 -3.83
CA LYS A 18 -6.11 11.69 -2.71
C LYS A 18 -6.50 11.13 -1.35
N ASP A 19 -7.61 10.39 -1.27
CA ASP A 19 -8.10 9.86 0.01
C ASP A 19 -7.19 8.74 0.51
N PHE A 20 -6.80 7.81 -0.38
CA PHE A 20 -5.76 6.82 -0.13
C PHE A 20 -4.45 7.48 0.35
N ASN A 21 -3.99 8.51 -0.35
CA ASN A 21 -2.76 9.22 0.00
C ASN A 21 -2.85 9.88 1.39
N ASN A 22 -3.99 10.46 1.74
CA ASN A 22 -4.21 11.08 3.05
C ASN A 22 -4.20 10.03 4.18
N GLU A 23 -4.83 8.88 3.98
CA GLU A 23 -4.83 7.79 4.96
C GLU A 23 -3.41 7.25 5.21
N LEU A 24 -2.63 7.04 4.15
CA LEU A 24 -1.23 6.62 4.28
C LEU A 24 -0.35 7.68 4.96
N LEU A 25 -0.56 8.97 4.66
CA LEU A 25 0.14 10.07 5.32
C LEU A 25 -0.14 10.10 6.83
N ASN A 26 -1.37 9.83 7.25
CA ASN A 26 -1.73 9.77 8.66
C ASN A 26 -0.97 8.66 9.40
N ILE A 27 -0.83 7.48 8.77
CA ILE A 27 0.00 6.39 9.32
C ILE A 27 1.45 6.86 9.39
N LYS A 28 2.01 7.34 8.28
CA LYS A 28 3.40 7.80 8.18
C LYS A 28 3.77 8.76 9.31
N ASN A 29 2.94 9.78 9.55
CA ASN A 29 3.16 10.80 10.57
C ASN A 29 3.16 10.26 12.01
N SER A 30 2.57 9.07 12.25
CA SER A 30 2.51 8.43 13.56
C SER A 30 3.48 7.25 13.73
N ILE A 31 4.23 6.86 12.70
CA ILE A 31 5.21 5.76 12.75
C ILE A 31 6.28 6.04 13.82
N SER A 32 6.79 7.27 13.88
CA SER A 32 7.85 7.67 14.82
C SER A 32 7.44 7.55 16.30
N LEU A 33 6.12 7.54 16.58
CA LEU A 33 5.56 7.37 17.92
C LEU A 33 5.23 5.91 18.26
N THR A 34 5.36 5.00 17.30
CA THR A 34 4.98 3.61 17.47
C THR A 34 6.22 2.80 17.89
N ALA A 35 6.09 2.04 18.98
CA ALA A 35 7.17 1.21 19.47
C ALA A 35 7.59 0.13 18.45
N PRO A 36 8.88 -0.25 18.39
CA PRO A 36 9.37 -1.22 17.41
C PRO A 36 8.60 -2.55 17.38
N GLU A 37 8.21 -3.06 18.55
CA GLU A 37 7.43 -4.29 18.71
C GLU A 37 6.00 -4.21 18.16
N LEU A 38 5.48 -2.98 17.97
CA LEU A 38 4.16 -2.73 17.40
C LEU A 38 4.22 -2.39 15.89
N MET A 39 5.39 -2.45 15.25
CA MET A 39 5.52 -2.18 13.82
C MET A 39 4.71 -3.11 12.93
N SER A 40 4.54 -4.36 13.33
CA SER A 40 3.67 -5.30 12.63
C SER A 40 2.24 -4.76 12.48
N MET A 41 1.71 -4.06 13.50
CA MET A 41 0.37 -3.46 13.44
C MET A 41 0.29 -2.36 12.37
N ARG A 42 1.34 -1.55 12.21
CA ARG A 42 1.38 -0.50 11.18
C ARG A 42 1.48 -1.09 9.77
N TRP A 43 2.25 -2.17 9.61
CA TRP A 43 2.28 -2.92 8.36
C TRP A 43 0.90 -3.48 8.00
N ASN A 44 0.18 -4.04 8.97
CA ASN A 44 -1.17 -4.54 8.76
C ASN A 44 -2.16 -3.43 8.38
N GLN A 45 -2.10 -2.26 9.04
CA GLN A 45 -2.96 -1.13 8.69
C GLN A 45 -2.73 -0.65 7.25
N VAL A 46 -1.46 -0.53 6.82
CA VAL A 46 -1.15 -0.16 5.44
C VAL A 46 -1.62 -1.23 4.45
N HIS A 47 -1.53 -2.50 4.82
CA HIS A 47 -2.04 -3.60 4.02
C HIS A 47 -3.56 -3.50 3.82
N GLU A 48 -4.33 -3.26 4.88
CA GLU A 48 -5.78 -3.10 4.82
C GLU A 48 -6.20 -1.93 3.92
N ILE A 49 -5.61 -0.74 4.12
CA ILE A 49 -5.86 0.43 3.28
C ILE A 49 -5.51 0.15 1.82
N MET A 50 -4.36 -0.50 1.57
CA MET A 50 -3.99 -0.88 0.22
C MET A 50 -5.04 -1.76 -0.43
N LEU A 51 -5.55 -2.79 0.26
CA LEU A 51 -6.58 -3.66 -0.28
C LEU A 51 -7.89 -2.91 -0.56
N ASP A 52 -8.36 -2.07 0.36
CA ASP A 52 -9.61 -1.32 0.21
C ASP A 52 -9.63 -0.45 -1.06
N TYR A 53 -8.48 0.15 -1.39
CA TYR A 53 -8.35 1.07 -2.51
C TYR A 53 -7.87 0.44 -3.83
N THR A 54 -7.30 -0.76 -3.79
CA THR A 54 -6.76 -1.43 -4.99
C THR A 54 -7.55 -2.66 -5.42
N ILE A 55 -8.30 -3.27 -4.50
CA ILE A 55 -9.09 -4.49 -4.70
C ILE A 55 -10.49 -4.28 -4.08
N THR A 56 -11.27 -3.36 -4.66
CA THR A 56 -12.64 -3.12 -4.20
C THR A 56 -13.52 -4.33 -4.52
N ASN A 57 -14.31 -4.81 -3.55
CA ASN A 57 -15.25 -5.94 -3.70
C ASN A 57 -14.62 -7.28 -4.16
N ASN A 58 -13.34 -7.54 -3.84
CA ASN A 58 -12.59 -8.70 -4.34
C ASN A 58 -12.46 -8.73 -5.88
N GLU A 59 -12.66 -7.59 -6.54
CA GLU A 59 -12.45 -7.46 -7.97
C GLU A 59 -10.99 -7.13 -8.27
N LYS A 60 -10.54 -7.49 -9.47
CA LYS A 60 -9.19 -7.16 -9.93
C LYS A 60 -8.95 -5.64 -9.96
N PRO A 61 -7.69 -5.19 -9.84
CA PRO A 61 -7.36 -3.78 -10.00
C PRO A 61 -7.79 -3.28 -11.40
N GLN A 62 -8.40 -2.10 -11.42
CA GLN A 62 -9.00 -1.46 -12.61
C GLN A 62 -8.10 -0.37 -13.20
N TYR A 63 -7.20 0.20 -12.41
CA TYR A 63 -6.32 1.29 -12.80
C TYR A 63 -4.84 0.90 -12.66
N ASP A 64 -3.97 1.43 -13.53
CA ASP A 64 -2.54 1.11 -13.51
C ASP A 64 -1.87 1.43 -12.16
N TRP A 65 -2.22 2.57 -11.56
CA TRP A 65 -1.67 2.96 -10.24
C TRP A 65 -1.98 1.93 -9.15
N GLN A 66 -3.10 1.20 -9.24
CA GLN A 66 -3.45 0.17 -8.26
C GLN A 66 -2.49 -1.04 -8.37
N TYR A 67 -2.13 -1.44 -9.60
CA TYR A 67 -1.10 -2.46 -9.81
C TYR A 67 0.26 -2.01 -9.30
N GLU A 68 0.63 -0.74 -9.51
CA GLU A 68 1.88 -0.18 -9.01
C GLU A 68 1.94 -0.16 -7.49
N VAL A 69 0.85 0.26 -6.82
CA VAL A 69 0.74 0.23 -5.36
C VAL A 69 0.88 -1.19 -4.81
N ILE A 70 0.16 -2.17 -5.38
CA ILE A 70 0.27 -3.57 -4.95
C ILE A 70 1.70 -4.09 -5.21
N SER A 71 2.32 -3.72 -6.32
CA SER A 71 3.69 -4.12 -6.67
C SER A 71 4.69 -3.61 -5.63
N ILE A 72 4.61 -2.33 -5.27
CA ILE A 72 5.42 -1.72 -4.22
C ILE A 72 5.22 -2.46 -2.89
N PHE A 73 3.98 -2.66 -2.46
CA PHE A 73 3.72 -3.28 -1.16
C PHE A 73 4.17 -4.75 -1.11
N SER A 74 3.75 -5.56 -2.09
CA SER A 74 3.96 -7.02 -2.12
C SER A 74 5.32 -7.46 -2.66
N THR A 75 6.11 -6.55 -3.25
CA THR A 75 7.36 -6.82 -3.99
C THR A 75 7.20 -7.68 -5.25
N LYS A 76 5.97 -7.94 -5.69
CA LYS A 76 5.69 -8.63 -6.95
C LYS A 76 5.85 -7.67 -8.11
N SER A 77 6.28 -8.17 -9.26
CA SER A 77 6.22 -7.41 -10.51
C SER A 77 4.78 -7.20 -10.97
N ILE A 78 4.56 -6.15 -11.76
CA ILE A 78 3.23 -5.86 -12.35
C ILE A 78 2.76 -7.03 -13.24
N ASP A 79 3.67 -7.67 -13.97
CA ASP A 79 3.34 -8.82 -14.82
C ASP A 79 2.86 -10.03 -14.00
N GLU A 80 3.50 -10.32 -12.86
CA GLU A 80 3.01 -11.33 -11.93
C GLU A 80 1.62 -11.00 -11.39
N LEU A 81 1.37 -9.74 -11.05
CA LEU A 81 0.07 -9.30 -10.55
C LEU A 81 -1.02 -9.44 -11.63
N LYS A 82 -0.74 -9.01 -12.86
CA LYS A 82 -1.66 -9.18 -14.00
C LYS A 82 -1.95 -10.66 -14.28
N SER A 83 -0.98 -11.55 -14.04
CA SER A 83 -1.20 -13.00 -14.14
C SER A 83 -2.05 -13.58 -13.01
N ILE A 84 -2.04 -12.98 -11.81
CA ILE A 84 -2.86 -13.43 -10.66
C ILE A 84 -4.32 -13.02 -10.84
N PHE A 85 -4.55 -11.83 -11.39
CA PHE A 85 -5.89 -11.24 -11.54
C PHE A 85 -6.57 -11.54 -12.89
N ASN A 86 -5.92 -12.34 -13.74
CA ASN A 86 -6.47 -12.80 -15.02
C ASN A 86 -7.34 -14.05 -14.87
#